data_AF-C0Q9N8-F1
#
_entry.id   AF-C0Q9N8-F1
#
_cell.length_a   1.000
_cell.length_b   1.000
_cell.length_c   1.000
_cell.angle_alpha   90.00
_cell.angle_beta   90.00
_cell.angle_gamma   90.00
#
_symmetry.space_group_name_H-M   'P 1'
#
loop_
_entity.id
_entity.type
_entity.pdbx_description
1 polymer ?
#
loop_
_entity_poly.entity_id
_entity_poly.type
_entity_poly.pdbx_seq_one_letter_code
_entity_poly.pdbx_strand_id
1 'polypeptide(L)' 'MKNLIEPKDEAEADIIQLVLKEQGILAEIKSFHDTAYDGLFQAQYGWGFIRVAEADFQKAKKIIEEWKKASPEDLPWETG' A
#
# COMPACT_ATOMS: atom_id res chain seq x y z
N MET A 1 13.22 9.14 2.26
CA MET A 1 12.39 8.03 1.74
C MET A 1 11.70 8.44 0.44
N LYS A 2 11.36 7.47 -0.42
CA LYS A 2 10.61 7.65 -1.66
C LYS A 2 9.22 7.01 -1.56
N ASN A 3 8.23 7.64 -2.19
CA ASN A 3 6.87 7.10 -2.27
C ASN A 3 6.86 5.91 -3.24
N LEU A 4 6.47 4.75 -2.74
CA LEU A 4 6.44 3.49 -3.48
C LEU A 4 5.10 3.27 -4.18
N ILE A 5 4.02 3.32 -3.41
CA ILE A 5 2.66 3.02 -3.86
C ILE A 5 1.63 3.65 -2.92
N GLU A 6 0.46 3.96 -3.46
CA GLU A 6 -0.73 4.37 -2.73
C GLU A 6 -1.64 3.14 -2.57
N PRO A 7 -1.74 2.57 -1.36
CA PRO A 7 -2.66 1.46 -1.10
C PRO A 7 -4.13 1.94 -1.16
N LYS A 8 -5.03 1.06 -1.59
CA LYS A 8 -6.48 1.37 -1.62
C LYS A 8 -7.08 1.53 -0.22
N ASP A 9 -6.65 0.70 0.73
CA ASP A 9 -7.22 0.57 2.08
C ASP A 9 -6.13 0.16 3.09
N GLU A 10 -6.46 0.21 4.38
CA GLU A 10 -5.59 -0.24 5.48
C GLU A 10 -5.10 -1.67 5.28
N ALA A 11 -6.01 -2.58 4.94
CA ALA A 11 -5.67 -3.99 4.74
C ALA A 11 -4.61 -4.18 3.64
N GLU A 12 -4.73 -3.46 2.51
CA GLU A 12 -3.73 -3.53 1.45
C GLU A 12 -2.39 -2.95 1.91
N ALA A 13 -2.43 -1.87 2.69
CA ALA A 13 -1.21 -1.25 3.20
C ALA A 13 -0.44 -2.14 4.17
N ASP A 14 -1.15 -2.80 5.09
CA ASP A 14 -0.58 -3.76 6.03
C ASP A 14 0.05 -4.95 5.30
N ILE A 15 -0.63 -5.49 4.28
CA ILE A 15 -0.09 -6.59 3.47
C ILE A 15 1.19 -6.14 2.75
N ILE A 16 1.18 -4.98 2.09
CA ILE A 16 2.36 -4.46 1.39
C ILE A 16 3.52 -4.25 2.37
N GLN A 17 3.25 -3.67 3.55
CA GLN A 17 4.27 -3.49 4.57
C GLN A 17 4.84 -4.83 5.05
N LEU A 18 3.99 -5.82 5.29
CA LEU A 18 4.40 -7.15 5.72
C LEU A 18 5.29 -7.82 4.67
N VAL A 19 4.86 -7.83 3.40
CA VAL A 19 5.62 -8.40 2.28
C VAL A 19 7.00 -7.75 2.14
N LEU A 20 7.08 -6.42 2.26
CA LEU A 20 8.35 -5.70 2.23
C LEU A 20 9.23 -6.03 3.44
N LYS A 21 8.63 -6.12 4.63
CA LYS A 21 9.31 -6.46 5.88
C LYS A 21 9.88 -7.87 5.86
N GLU A 22 9.18 -8.84 5.29
CA GLU A 22 9.66 -10.21 5.08
C GLU A 22 10.90 -10.25 4.17
N GLN A 23 10.99 -9.31 3.22
CA GLN A 23 12.15 -9.15 2.33
C GLN A 23 13.29 -8.31 2.95
N GLY A 24 13.15 -7.93 4.22
CA GLY A 24 14.10 -7.11 4.97
C GLY A 24 14.05 -5.61 4.61
N ILE A 25 12.98 -5.16 3.95
CA ILE A 25 12.81 -3.77 3.52
C ILE A 25 11.93 -3.03 4.53
N LEU A 26 12.45 -1.93 5.08
CA LEU A 26 11.68 -1.05 5.95
C LEU A 26 10.74 -0.17 5.12
N ALA A 27 9.44 -0.33 5.36
CA ALA A 27 8.37 0.43 4.74
C ALA A 27 7.61 1.25 5.77
N GLU A 28 7.53 2.56 5.56
CA GLU A 28 6.75 3.48 6.36
C GLU A 28 5.39 3.73 5.72
N ILE A 29 4.35 3.56 6.50
CA ILE A 29 2.99 3.87 6.07
C ILE A 29 2.66 5.30 6.49
N LYS A 30 2.17 6.11 5.55
CA LYS A 30 1.58 7.43 5.80
C LYS A 30 0.11 7.39 5.40
N SER A 31 -0.76 7.11 6.36
CA SER A 31 -2.20 7.22 6.20
C SER A 31 -2.66 8.67 6.41
N PHE A 32 -3.62 9.14 5.59
CA PHE A 32 -4.27 10.45 5.80
C PHE A 32 -5.33 10.39 6.91
N HIS A 33 -5.67 9.17 7.34
CA HIS A 33 -6.70 8.86 8.33
C HIS A 33 -6.27 9.06 9.80
N ASP A 34 -5.00 9.33 10.08
CA ASP A 34 -4.48 9.51 11.45
C ASP A 34 -5.06 10.73 12.18
N THR A 35 -5.70 11.67 11.45
CA THR A 35 -6.57 12.69 12.05
C THR A 35 -7.95 12.10 12.30
N ALA A 36 -8.14 11.54 13.50
CA ALA A 36 -9.42 11.08 14.03
C ALA A 36 -10.57 12.06 13.73
N TYR A 37 -11.37 11.76 12.71
CA TYR A 37 -12.71 12.31 12.54
C TYR A 37 -13.62 11.20 12.00
N ASP A 38 -14.30 10.56 12.95
CA ASP A 38 -15.71 10.19 12.89
C ASP A 38 -16.23 9.72 11.51
N GLY A 39 -16.03 8.43 11.22
CA GLY A 39 -17.02 7.50 10.67
C GLY A 39 -17.85 7.81 9.41
N LEU A 40 -17.69 8.96 8.73
CA LEU A 40 -18.72 9.43 7.80
C LEU A 40 -18.26 9.89 6.42
N PHE A 41 -16.96 9.97 6.11
CA PHE A 41 -16.50 10.28 4.74
C PHE A 41 -15.14 9.64 4.44
N GLN A 42 -15.14 8.36 4.00
CA GLN A 42 -13.94 7.63 3.58
C GLN A 42 -13.91 7.30 2.07
N ALA A 43 -14.53 8.12 1.21
CA ALA A 43 -14.69 7.76 -0.21
C ALA A 43 -13.94 8.64 -1.21
N GLN A 44 -13.22 9.68 -0.78
CA GLN A 44 -12.68 10.69 -1.72
C GLN A 44 -11.17 10.94 -1.65
N TYR A 45 -10.51 10.55 -0.56
CA TYR A 45 -9.07 10.67 -0.42
C TYR A 45 -8.56 9.26 -0.12
N GLY A 46 -7.79 8.68 -1.05
CA GLY A 46 -7.25 7.32 -0.88
C GLY A 46 -6.54 7.15 0.47
N TRP A 47 -6.37 5.91 0.91
CA TRP A 47 -6.01 5.62 2.31
C TRP A 47 -4.68 6.24 2.77
N GLY A 48 -3.70 6.33 1.86
CA GLY A 48 -2.39 6.89 2.18
C GLY A 48 -1.33 6.61 1.12
N PHE A 49 -0.08 6.65 1.54
CA PHE A 49 1.06 6.24 0.71
C PHE A 49 2.11 5.50 1.54
N ILE A 50 2.72 4.49 0.92
CA ILE A 50 3.80 3.70 1.50
C ILE A 50 5.13 4.26 1.00
N ARG A 51 6.06 4.46 1.91
CA ARG A 51 7.39 5.00 1.62
C ARG A 51 8.45 3.99 1.99
N VAL A 52 9.51 3.94 1.19
CA VAL A 52 10.67 3.08 1.42
C VAL A 52 11.96 3.88 1.32
N ALA A 53 13.06 3.33 1.83
CA ALA A 53 14.39 3.91 1.59
C ALA A 53 14.65 3.99 0.07
N GLU A 54 15.33 5.04 -0.37
CA GLU A 54 15.65 5.21 -1.79
C GLU A 54 16.52 4.06 -2.32
N ALA A 55 17.42 3.54 -1.49
CA ALA A 55 18.27 2.39 -1.80
C ALA A 55 17.43 1.12 -2.09
N ASP A 56 16.34 0.92 -1.37
CA ASP A 56 15.47 -0.26 -1.51
C ASP A 56 14.32 -0.03 -2.48
N PHE A 57 14.11 1.19 -2.99
CA PHE A 57 12.97 1.55 -3.84
C PHE A 57 12.82 0.63 -5.06
N GLN A 58 13.93 0.33 -5.75
CA GLN A 58 13.89 -0.55 -6.92
C GLN A 58 13.54 -2.00 -6.55
N LYS A 59 14.07 -2.49 -5.42
CA LYS A 59 13.80 -3.84 -4.92
C LYS A 59 12.34 -3.95 -4.48
N ALA A 60 11.88 -3.00 -3.68
CA ALA A 60 10.51 -2.89 -3.21
C ALA A 60 9.53 -2.82 -4.38
N LYS A 61 9.79 -1.96 -5.38
CA LYS A 61 8.95 -1.83 -6.56
C LYS A 61 8.81 -3.18 -7.29
N LYS A 62 9.93 -3.87 -7.50
CA LYS A 62 9.91 -5.19 -8.16
C LYS A 62 9.10 -6.22 -7.37
N ILE A 63 9.25 -6.26 -6.04
CA ILE A 63 8.48 -7.18 -5.18
C ILE A 63 6.98 -6.89 -5.30
N ILE A 64 6.57 -5.62 -5.25
CA ILE A 64 5.15 -5.25 -5.37
C ILE A 64 4.61 -5.52 -6.77
N GLU A 65 5.37 -5.26 -7.83
CA GLU A 65 4.96 -5.61 -9.19
C GLU A 65 4.78 -7.11 -9.36
N GLU A 66 5.66 -7.94 -8.80
CA GLU A 66 5.52 -9.39 -8.83
C GLU A 66 4.35 -9.86 -7.96
N TRP A 67 4.15 -9.27 -6.78
CA TRP A 67 3.00 -9.54 -5.92
C TRP A 67 1.67 -9.21 -6.62
N LYS A 68 1.58 -8.05 -7.30
CA LYS A 68 0.41 -7.65 -8.09
C LYS A 68 0.15 -8.52 -9.32
N LYS A 69 1.19 -9.12 -9.91
CA LYS A 69 1.03 -10.09 -11.00
C LYS A 69 0.65 -11.48 -10.48
N ALA A 70 1.18 -11.85 -9.31
CA ALA A 70 0.94 -13.14 -8.67
C ALA A 70 -0.41 -13.21 -7.95
N SER A 71 -0.95 -12.06 -7.51
CA SER A 71 -2.36 -11.88 -7.21
C SER A 71 -3.09 -11.61 -8.53
N PRO A 72 -3.81 -12.58 -9.12
CA PRO A 72 -4.73 -12.30 -10.21
C PRO A 72 -5.93 -11.52 -9.65
N GLU A 73 -5.72 -10.25 -9.33
CA GLU A 73 -6.78 -9.32 -8.91
C GLU A 73 -7.35 -8.52 -10.10
N ASP A 74 -7.42 -9.19 -11.25
CA ASP A 74 -8.67 -9.19 -12.02
C ASP A 74 -9.74 -9.94 -11.19
N LEU A 75 -10.17 -9.32 -10.08
CA LEU A 75 -11.28 -9.79 -9.28
C LEU A 75 -12.52 -8.95 -9.67
N PRO A 76 -13.48 -9.54 -10.39
CA PRO A 76 -14.69 -8.86 -10.86
C PRO A 76 -15.68 -8.72 -9.70
N TRP A 77 -15.48 -7.73 -8.82
CA TRP A 77 -16.54 -7.33 -7.90
C TRP A 77 -16.90 -5.84 -7.96
N GLU A 78 -16.35 -5.08 -8.90
CA GLU A 78 -16.98 -3.85 -9.40
C GLU A 78 -17.99 -4.22 -10.50
N THR A 79 -19.05 -4.93 -10.12
CA THR A 79 -20.28 -4.95 -10.92
C THR A 79 -21.44 -4.89 -9.95
N GLY A 80 -21.81 -3.65 -9.63
CA GLY A 80 -23.01 -3.27 -8.91
C GLY A 80 -23.59 -2.03 -9.56
#